data_AF-A0A932B7Q3-F1
#
_entry.id   AF-A0A932B7Q3-F1
#
_cell.length_a   1.000
_cell.length_b   1.000
_cell.length_c   1.000
_cell.angle_alpha   90.00
_cell.angle_beta   90.00
_cell.angle_gamma   90.00
#
_symmetry.space_group_name_H-M   'P 1'
#
loop_
_entity.id
_entity.type
_entity.pdbx_description
1 polymer ?
#
loop_
_entity_poly.entity_id
_entity_poly.type
_entity_poly.pdbx_seq_one_letter_code
_entity_poly.pdbx_strand_id
1 'polypeptide(L)'
;MMRAVIDTNVLLVANDQHEDASPECVAECVRRLQDMQVRGITVIDDGYRILKEYQNKTRLHPPKGVGDVFLKWLLRNADKPQHVEQVSITETPENIFTEFPDPALQTTFDAPDRKFAAVANAHPARPVILQAVDCKWLDWWQRLEARGIRVRFLCPDDACRFYIKKFPAKGAPSVPENAE
;
A
#
# COMPACT_ATOMS: atom_id res chain seq x y z
N MET A 1 1.77 2.45 -18.79
CA MET A 1 0.86 2.86 -17.69
C MET A 1 1.30 2.12 -16.44
N MET A 2 1.40 2.81 -15.29
CA MET A 2 1.86 2.21 -14.03
C MET A 2 0.73 1.39 -13.40
N ARG A 3 1.03 0.17 -12.96
CA ARG A 3 0.15 -0.62 -12.09
C ARG A 3 0.66 -0.58 -10.67
N ALA A 4 -0.23 -0.34 -9.71
CA ALA A 4 0.14 -0.25 -8.31
C ALA A 4 -0.91 -0.87 -7.41
N VAL A 5 -0.45 -1.58 -6.38
CA VAL A 5 -1.22 -1.85 -5.17
C VAL A 5 -0.91 -0.70 -4.21
N ILE A 6 -1.93 -0.10 -3.61
CA ILE A 6 -1.75 1.09 -2.77
C ILE A 6 -2.04 0.68 -1.33
N ASP A 7 -1.17 0.99 -0.39
CA ASP A 7 -1.47 0.74 1.01
C ASP A 7 -2.47 1.75 1.56
N THR A 8 -3.23 1.35 2.58
CA THR A 8 -4.16 2.24 3.29
C THR A 8 -3.46 3.48 3.85
N ASN A 9 -2.22 3.36 4.33
CA ASN A 9 -1.48 4.48 4.89
C ASN A 9 -1.23 5.62 3.88
N VAL A 10 -1.19 5.34 2.58
CA VAL A 10 -1.04 6.37 1.53
C VAL A 10 -2.28 7.27 1.49
N LEU A 11 -3.46 6.66 1.61
CA LEU A 11 -4.73 7.40 1.64
C LEU A 11 -4.83 8.25 2.93
N LEU A 12 -4.43 7.68 4.07
CA LEU A 12 -4.50 8.37 5.36
C LEU A 12 -3.53 9.55 5.44
N VAL A 13 -2.30 9.37 4.97
CA VAL A 13 -1.33 10.48 4.91
C VAL A 13 -1.80 11.56 3.94
N ALA A 14 -2.35 11.21 2.78
CA ALA A 14 -2.92 12.19 1.85
C ALA A 14 -4.18 12.92 2.39
N ASN A 15 -4.78 12.39 3.45
CA ASN A 15 -5.88 13.03 4.19
C ASN A 15 -5.39 13.89 5.36
N ASP A 16 -4.08 14.02 5.58
CA ASP A 16 -3.50 14.65 6.76
C ASP A 16 -3.93 13.96 8.08
N GLN A 17 -4.12 12.64 8.03
CA GLN A 17 -4.57 11.81 9.15
C GLN A 17 -3.42 11.07 9.86
N HIS A 18 -2.20 11.59 9.72
CA HIS A 18 -1.01 11.05 10.39
C HIS A 18 -0.20 12.21 11.00
N GLU A 19 -0.44 12.49 12.29
CA GLU A 19 0.06 13.69 13.00
C GLU A 19 1.58 13.89 12.89
N ASP A 20 2.34 12.79 12.91
CA ASP A 20 3.80 12.85 12.83
C ASP A 20 4.34 12.90 11.39
N ALA A 21 3.52 12.81 10.34
CA ALA A 21 3.99 12.81 8.95
C ALA A 21 4.42 14.22 8.52
N SER A 22 5.50 14.30 7.75
CA SER A 22 6.00 15.58 7.23
C SER A 22 5.07 16.18 6.16
N PRO A 23 5.03 17.52 6.01
CA PRO A 23 4.30 18.16 4.92
C PRO A 23 4.73 17.65 3.53
N GLU A 24 6.01 17.34 3.35
CA GLU A 24 6.57 16.76 2.14
C GLU A 24 5.98 15.37 1.87
N CYS A 25 5.84 14.54 2.90
CA CYS A 25 5.21 13.23 2.79
C CYS A 25 3.73 13.32 2.42
N VAL A 26 2.99 14.24 3.04
CA VAL A 26 1.59 14.51 2.67
C VAL A 26 1.49 14.92 1.20
N ALA A 27 2.33 15.86 0.76
CA ALA A 27 2.35 16.33 -0.63
C ALA A 27 2.68 15.22 -1.64
N GLU A 28 3.63 14.34 -1.34
CA GLU A 28 3.97 13.22 -2.23
C GLU A 28 2.85 12.17 -2.29
N CYS A 29 2.20 11.85 -1.16
CA CYS A 29 1.04 10.96 -1.16
C CYS A 29 -0.12 11.55 -1.97
N VAL A 30 -0.43 12.84 -1.80
CA VAL A 30 -1.44 13.57 -2.60
C VAL A 30 -1.12 13.48 -4.09
N ARG A 31 0.10 13.84 -4.47
CA ARG A 31 0.55 13.83 -5.87
C ARG A 31 0.43 12.42 -6.47
N ARG A 32 0.87 11.40 -5.73
CA ARG A 32 0.84 10.01 -6.20
C ARG A 32 -0.58 9.50 -6.42
N LEU A 33 -1.52 9.78 -5.51
CA LEU A 33 -2.91 9.39 -5.67
C LEU A 33 -3.54 10.07 -6.90
N GLN A 34 -3.29 11.37 -7.10
CA GLN A 34 -3.76 12.10 -8.28
C GLN A 34 -3.18 11.53 -9.58
N ASP A 35 -1.87 11.21 -9.60
CA ASP A 35 -1.22 10.58 -10.75
C ASP A 35 -1.84 9.23 -11.10
N MET A 36 -2.17 8.41 -10.09
CA MET A 36 -2.84 7.13 -10.30
C MET A 36 -4.24 7.29 -10.90
N GLN A 37 -4.99 8.34 -10.53
CA GLN A 37 -6.31 8.60 -11.11
C GLN A 37 -6.28 8.96 -12.60
N VAL A 38 -5.20 9.60 -13.06
CA VAL A 38 -5.08 10.11 -14.43
C VAL A 38 -4.32 9.14 -15.34
N ARG A 39 -3.27 8.49 -14.82
CA ARG A 39 -2.26 7.77 -15.62
C ARG A 39 -1.91 6.39 -15.07
N GLY A 40 -2.61 5.91 -14.04
CA GLY A 40 -2.33 4.64 -13.39
C GLY A 40 -3.48 3.65 -13.51
N ILE A 41 -3.17 2.41 -13.12
CA ILE A 41 -4.14 1.34 -12.88
C ILE A 41 -3.93 0.86 -11.44
N THR A 42 -4.94 1.02 -10.59
CA THR A 42 -4.91 0.50 -9.23
C THR A 42 -5.30 -0.97 -9.23
N VAL A 43 -4.50 -1.82 -8.59
CA VAL A 43 -4.76 -3.26 -8.48
C VAL A 43 -5.33 -3.57 -7.10
N ILE A 44 -6.48 -4.24 -7.04
CA ILE A 44 -7.17 -4.62 -5.80
C ILE A 44 -7.55 -6.11 -5.80
N ASP A 45 -7.97 -6.63 -4.64
CA ASP A 45 -8.59 -7.96 -4.59
C ASP A 45 -10.05 -7.92 -5.05
N ASP A 46 -10.49 -9.01 -5.68
CA ASP A 46 -11.89 -9.21 -6.10
C ASP A 46 -12.86 -9.49 -4.94
N GLY A 47 -12.33 -9.84 -3.76
CA GLY A 47 -13.09 -10.11 -2.54
C GLY A 47 -13.36 -8.90 -1.66
N TYR A 48 -13.11 -7.68 -2.16
CA TYR A 48 -13.43 -6.41 -1.49
C TYR A 48 -12.66 -6.14 -0.18
N ARG A 49 -11.56 -6.86 0.11
CA ARG A 49 -10.80 -6.72 1.37
C ARG A 49 -10.06 -5.38 1.46
N ILE A 50 -9.38 -4.98 0.39
CA ILE A 50 -8.67 -3.69 0.31
C ILE A 50 -9.68 -2.54 0.38
N LEU A 51 -10.74 -2.59 -0.43
CA LEU A 51 -11.77 -1.54 -0.44
C LEU A 51 -12.50 -1.42 0.90
N LYS A 52 -12.80 -2.54 1.56
CA LYS A 52 -13.38 -2.55 2.91
C LYS A 52 -12.46 -1.90 3.93
N GLU A 53 -11.15 -2.17 3.88
CA GLU A 53 -10.20 -1.51 4.77
C GLU A 53 -10.17 0.00 4.53
N TYR A 54 -10.09 0.43 3.27
CA TYR A 54 -10.14 1.85 2.94
C TYR A 54 -11.40 2.51 3.47
N GLN A 55 -12.58 1.90 3.26
CA GLN A 55 -13.86 2.43 3.75
C GLN A 55 -13.90 2.55 5.28
N ASN A 56 -13.28 1.62 6.00
CA ASN A 56 -13.23 1.65 7.46
C ASN A 56 -12.28 2.72 8.00
N LYS A 57 -11.28 3.12 7.22
CA LYS A 57 -10.21 4.03 7.66
C LYS A 57 -10.36 5.45 7.11
N THR A 58 -11.15 5.65 6.06
CA THR A 58 -11.37 6.93 5.38
C THR A 58 -12.83 7.39 5.53
N ARG A 59 -13.17 8.59 5.03
CA ARG A 59 -14.54 9.13 5.12
C ARG A 59 -15.08 9.44 3.73
N LEU A 60 -16.11 8.70 3.28
CA LEU A 60 -16.71 8.93 1.96
C LEU A 60 -17.71 10.10 1.91
N HIS A 61 -18.33 10.45 3.05
CA HIS A 61 -19.44 11.40 3.10
C HIS A 61 -19.40 12.30 4.36
N PRO A 62 -19.19 13.62 4.20
CA PRO A 62 -18.48 14.23 3.06
C PRO A 62 -16.99 13.82 3.07
N PRO A 63 -16.35 13.69 1.89
CA PRO A 63 -14.90 13.51 1.83
C PRO A 63 -14.19 14.75 2.37
N LYS A 64 -13.15 14.54 3.18
CA LYS A 64 -12.40 15.61 3.86
C LYS A 64 -10.99 15.80 3.29
N GLY A 65 -10.41 14.78 2.67
CA GLY A 65 -9.07 14.85 2.09
C GLY A 65 -8.93 14.14 0.73
N VAL A 66 -7.72 14.15 0.18
CA VAL A 66 -7.43 13.59 -1.15
C VAL A 66 -7.56 12.06 -1.15
N GLY A 67 -7.18 11.38 -0.06
CA GLY A 67 -7.39 9.94 0.10
C GLY A 67 -8.87 9.55 0.07
N ASP A 68 -9.75 10.34 0.68
CA ASP A 68 -11.20 10.12 0.64
C ASP A 68 -11.76 10.27 -0.79
N VAL A 69 -11.30 11.31 -1.50
CA VAL A 69 -11.67 11.55 -2.90
C VAL A 69 -11.16 10.43 -3.80
N PHE A 70 -9.94 9.94 -3.54
CA PHE A 70 -9.36 8.81 -4.25
C PHE A 70 -10.18 7.54 -4.05
N LEU A 71 -10.57 7.20 -2.82
CA LEU A 71 -11.43 6.03 -2.57
C LEU A 71 -12.77 6.16 -3.31
N LYS A 72 -13.41 7.33 -3.26
CA LYS A 72 -14.66 7.57 -3.98
C LYS A 72 -14.50 7.39 -5.49
N TRP A 73 -13.38 7.83 -6.06
CA TRP A 73 -13.05 7.59 -7.45
C TRP A 73 -12.82 6.11 -7.73
N LEU A 74 -12.10 5.39 -6.86
CA LEU A 74 -11.79 3.97 -7.03
C LEU A 74 -13.08 3.14 -7.06
N LEU A 75 -13.99 3.38 -6.12
CA LEU A 75 -15.30 2.72 -6.07
C LEU A 75 -16.16 2.96 -7.34
N ARG A 76 -16.04 4.14 -7.97
CA ARG A 76 -16.77 4.49 -9.20
C ARG A 76 -16.17 3.90 -10.48
N ASN A 77 -14.95 3.38 -10.40
CA ASN A 77 -14.20 2.87 -11.56
C ASN A 77 -13.73 1.42 -11.34
N ALA A 78 -14.19 0.74 -10.29
CA ALA A 78 -13.75 -0.61 -9.94
C ALA A 78 -14.06 -1.66 -11.03
N ASP A 79 -15.06 -1.39 -11.87
CA ASP A 79 -15.47 -2.19 -13.03
C ASP A 79 -14.80 -1.78 -14.35
N LYS A 80 -13.89 -0.80 -14.32
CA LYS A 80 -13.23 -0.24 -15.51
C LYS A 80 -11.76 -0.66 -15.57
N PRO A 81 -11.39 -1.70 -16.33
CA PRO A 81 -10.03 -2.24 -16.38
C PRO A 81 -8.95 -1.25 -16.83
N GLN A 82 -9.31 -0.17 -17.53
CA GLN A 82 -8.39 0.93 -17.83
C GLN A 82 -7.99 1.78 -16.62
N HIS A 83 -8.62 1.59 -15.46
CA HIS A 83 -8.40 2.32 -14.21
C HIS A 83 -8.15 1.40 -13.02
N VAL A 84 -8.85 0.26 -12.95
CA VAL A 84 -8.80 -0.67 -11.83
C VAL A 84 -8.75 -2.09 -12.37
N GLU A 85 -7.73 -2.84 -11.99
CA GLU A 85 -7.64 -4.28 -12.24
C GLU A 85 -7.91 -5.04 -10.93
N GLN A 86 -8.67 -6.12 -11.00
CA GLN A 86 -8.97 -6.98 -9.86
C GLN A 86 -8.28 -8.32 -10.02
N VAL A 87 -7.77 -8.86 -8.93
CA VAL A 87 -7.17 -10.20 -8.89
C VAL A 87 -7.78 -11.03 -7.77
N SER A 88 -7.90 -12.32 -8.02
CA SER A 88 -8.35 -13.27 -7.01
C SER A 88 -7.22 -13.60 -6.03
N ILE A 89 -7.54 -13.56 -4.75
CA ILE A 89 -6.69 -14.10 -3.67
C ILE A 89 -7.54 -15.01 -2.77
N THR A 90 -6.96 -16.14 -2.39
CA THR A 90 -7.60 -17.17 -1.58
C THR A 90 -7.17 -17.02 -0.14
N GLU A 91 -8.10 -16.55 0.69
CA GLU A 91 -7.93 -16.48 2.14
C GLU A 91 -8.34 -17.83 2.76
N THR A 92 -7.42 -18.46 3.48
CA THR A 92 -7.63 -19.80 4.06
C THR A 92 -8.02 -19.68 5.53
N PRO A 93 -7.11 -19.32 6.46
CA PRO A 93 -7.47 -18.59 7.67
C PRO A 93 -7.58 -17.07 7.46
N GLU A 94 -8.18 -16.39 8.44
CA GLU A 94 -8.21 -14.92 8.49
C GLU A 94 -6.80 -14.33 8.33
N ASN A 95 -6.64 -13.42 7.36
CA ASN A 95 -5.38 -12.78 6.99
C ASN A 95 -4.26 -13.77 6.61
N ILE A 96 -4.59 -14.93 6.06
CA ILE A 96 -3.62 -15.88 5.52
C ILE A 96 -4.01 -16.22 4.09
N PHE A 97 -3.13 -15.88 3.14
CA PHE A 97 -3.39 -15.98 1.72
C PHE A 97 -2.49 -17.02 1.05
N THR A 98 -3.09 -17.84 0.20
CA THR A 98 -2.36 -18.80 -0.65
C THR A 98 -1.37 -18.09 -1.57
N GLU A 99 -1.73 -16.90 -2.05
CA GLU A 99 -0.96 -16.10 -2.99
C GLU A 99 0.07 -15.20 -2.30
N PHE A 100 0.23 -15.27 -0.97
CA PHE A 100 1.30 -14.53 -0.30
C PHE A 100 2.68 -15.06 -0.75
N PRO A 101 3.64 -14.20 -1.15
CA PRO A 101 4.84 -14.60 -1.88
C PRO A 101 5.86 -15.45 -1.09
N ASP A 102 5.83 -15.39 0.24
CA ASP A 102 6.75 -16.13 1.11
C ASP A 102 6.02 -16.64 2.37
N PRO A 103 5.72 -17.95 2.47
CA PRO A 103 4.99 -18.51 3.60
C PRO A 103 5.67 -18.29 4.96
N ALA A 104 7.01 -18.28 5.00
CA ALA A 104 7.76 -18.06 6.24
C ALA A 104 7.80 -16.58 6.64
N LEU A 105 7.75 -15.66 5.67
CA LEU A 105 7.58 -14.23 5.97
C LEU A 105 6.16 -13.95 6.48
N GLN A 106 5.15 -14.60 5.89
CA GLN A 106 3.73 -14.38 6.22
C GLN A 106 3.45 -14.50 7.72
N THR A 107 4.10 -15.43 8.42
CA THR A 107 3.92 -15.64 9.88
C THR A 107 4.41 -14.47 10.73
N THR A 108 5.33 -13.65 10.22
CA THR A 108 5.94 -12.50 10.92
C THR A 108 5.50 -11.14 10.34
N PHE A 109 4.79 -11.16 9.21
CA PHE A 109 4.19 -9.99 8.58
C PHE A 109 2.93 -9.56 9.33
N ASP A 110 2.67 -8.26 9.39
CA ASP A 110 1.45 -7.73 10.01
C ASP A 110 0.21 -8.31 9.31
N ALA A 111 -0.70 -8.89 10.09
CA ALA A 111 -1.82 -9.67 9.54
C ALA A 111 -2.68 -8.87 8.54
N PRO A 112 -3.17 -7.66 8.86
CA PRO A 112 -3.98 -6.89 7.92
C PRO A 112 -3.25 -6.58 6.60
N ASP A 113 -1.94 -6.37 6.64
CA ASP A 113 -1.17 -5.90 5.49
C ASP A 113 -0.86 -7.01 4.48
N ARG A 114 -1.02 -8.28 4.87
CA ARG A 114 -0.69 -9.43 4.02
C ARG A 114 -1.45 -9.44 2.69
N LYS A 115 -2.67 -8.90 2.68
CA LYS A 115 -3.48 -8.80 1.45
C LYS A 115 -2.80 -7.98 0.36
N PHE A 116 -2.06 -6.93 0.70
CA PHE A 116 -1.40 -6.09 -0.31
C PHE A 116 -0.29 -6.85 -1.03
N ALA A 117 0.53 -7.61 -0.28
CA ALA A 117 1.55 -8.48 -0.85
C ALA A 117 0.96 -9.66 -1.64
N ALA A 118 -0.16 -10.23 -1.17
CA ALA A 118 -0.87 -11.29 -1.89
C ALA A 118 -1.44 -10.79 -3.23
N VAL A 119 -2.11 -9.63 -3.26
CA VAL A 119 -2.61 -9.00 -4.49
C VAL A 119 -1.47 -8.71 -5.47
N ALA A 120 -0.37 -8.14 -4.98
CA ALA A 120 0.78 -7.86 -5.82
C ALA A 120 1.38 -9.14 -6.44
N ASN A 121 1.45 -10.23 -5.68
CA ASN A 121 2.01 -11.50 -6.17
C ASN A 121 1.04 -12.27 -7.09
N ALA A 122 -0.27 -12.18 -6.86
CA ALA A 122 -1.29 -12.81 -7.70
C ALA A 122 -1.39 -12.18 -9.10
N HIS A 123 -1.10 -10.88 -9.22
CA HIS A 123 -1.18 -10.17 -10.49
C HIS A 123 0.00 -10.54 -11.43
N PRO A 124 -0.23 -10.89 -12.71
CA PRO A 124 0.83 -11.32 -13.65
C PRO A 124 1.99 -10.32 -13.80
N ALA A 125 1.67 -9.02 -13.78
CA ALA A 125 2.66 -7.94 -13.89
C ALA A 125 3.41 -7.60 -12.59
N ARG A 126 3.08 -8.25 -11.46
CA ARG A 126 3.68 -8.00 -10.13
C ARG A 126 3.80 -6.50 -9.81
N PRO A 127 2.66 -5.78 -9.73
CA PRO A 127 2.63 -4.33 -9.52
C PRO A 127 3.40 -3.94 -8.25
N VAL A 128 3.97 -2.74 -8.28
CA VAL A 128 4.64 -2.18 -7.10
C VAL A 128 3.61 -1.89 -6.00
N ILE A 129 3.99 -2.14 -4.75
CA ILE A 129 3.22 -1.74 -3.59
C ILE A 129 3.66 -0.34 -3.18
N LEU A 130 2.74 0.62 -3.18
CA LEU A 130 2.98 1.98 -2.71
C LEU A 130 2.72 2.05 -1.21
N GLN A 131 3.76 2.41 -0.47
CA GLN A 131 3.75 2.58 0.97
C GLN A 131 4.12 4.02 1.32
N ALA A 132 3.45 4.61 2.29
CA ALA A 132 3.84 5.91 2.83
C ALA A 132 4.76 5.70 4.03
N VAL A 133 4.18 5.67 5.24
CA VAL A 133 4.92 5.83 6.50
C VAL A 133 4.90 4.60 7.41
N ASP A 134 4.27 3.49 7.02
CA ASP A 134 4.34 2.28 7.85
C ASP A 134 5.77 1.71 7.84
N CYS A 135 6.48 2.04 8.90
CA CYS A 135 7.88 1.69 9.06
C CYS A 135 8.10 0.17 9.19
N LYS A 136 7.11 -0.64 9.56
CA LYS A 136 7.29 -2.09 9.71
C LYS A 136 7.62 -2.75 8.37
N TRP A 137 7.16 -2.18 7.26
CA TRP A 137 7.50 -2.64 5.92
C TRP A 137 9.02 -2.61 5.64
N LEU A 138 9.79 -1.80 6.38
CA LEU A 138 11.25 -1.76 6.28
C LEU A 138 11.91 -3.07 6.73
N ASP A 139 11.27 -3.87 7.60
CA ASP A 139 11.74 -5.20 8.01
C ASP A 139 11.48 -6.28 6.93
N TRP A 140 10.62 -6.00 5.94
CA TRP A 140 10.07 -7.04 5.06
C TRP A 140 10.39 -6.84 3.59
N TRP A 141 10.65 -5.61 3.14
CA TRP A 141 10.77 -5.30 1.71
C TRP A 141 11.83 -6.13 0.98
N GLN A 142 12.98 -6.41 1.60
CA GLN A 142 14.05 -7.21 0.97
C GLN A 142 13.60 -8.65 0.71
N ARG A 143 12.84 -9.24 1.64
CA ARG A 143 12.29 -10.59 1.46
C ARG A 143 11.18 -10.61 0.42
N LEU A 144 10.38 -9.55 0.33
CA LEU A 144 9.40 -9.39 -0.74
C LEU A 144 10.08 -9.23 -2.11
N GLU A 145 11.15 -8.43 -2.18
CA GLU A 145 11.91 -8.19 -3.40
C GLU A 145 12.60 -9.46 -3.91
N ALA A 146 13.15 -10.28 -3.00
CA ALA A 146 13.69 -11.60 -3.34
C ALA A 146 12.62 -12.55 -3.95
N ARG A 147 11.33 -12.25 -3.78
CA ARG A 147 10.20 -12.94 -4.42
C ARG A 147 9.62 -12.16 -5.59
N GLY A 148 10.30 -11.13 -6.09
CA GLY A 148 9.87 -10.30 -7.21
C GLY A 148 8.75 -9.31 -6.89
N ILE A 149 8.50 -9.02 -5.62
CA ILE A 149 7.49 -8.05 -5.17
C ILE A 149 8.20 -6.77 -4.75
N ARG A 150 7.96 -5.69 -5.50
CA ARG A 150 8.59 -4.39 -5.25
C ARG A 150 7.74 -3.56 -4.31
N VAL A 151 8.40 -2.89 -3.36
CA VAL A 151 7.79 -1.90 -2.47
C VAL A 151 8.42 -0.55 -2.78
N ARG A 152 7.61 0.49 -2.94
CA ARG A 152 8.08 1.88 -3.10
C ARG A 152 7.58 2.69 -1.93
N PHE A 153 8.52 3.17 -1.12
CA PHE A 153 8.23 4.13 -0.06
C PHE A 153 8.12 5.52 -0.68
N LEU A 154 6.95 6.13 -0.57
CA LEU A 154 6.69 7.51 -0.97
C LEU A 154 7.36 8.49 -0.01
N CYS A 155 7.51 8.09 1.26
CA CYS A 155 8.08 8.91 2.32
C CYS A 155 9.20 8.15 3.08
N PRO A 156 10.32 7.82 2.41
CA PRO A 156 11.36 6.98 3.01
C PRO A 156 11.95 7.61 4.28
N ASP A 157 12.15 8.94 4.30
CA ASP A 157 12.71 9.64 5.47
C ASP A 157 11.80 9.53 6.71
N ASP A 158 10.50 9.69 6.54
CA ASP A 158 9.52 9.53 7.62
C ASP A 158 9.41 8.07 8.07
N ALA A 159 9.37 7.12 7.12
CA ALA A 159 9.38 5.70 7.45
C ALA A 159 10.63 5.30 8.25
N CYS A 160 11.82 5.78 7.85
CA CYS A 160 13.08 5.57 8.57
C CYS A 160 13.07 6.22 9.96
N ARG A 161 12.59 7.47 10.07
CA ARG A 161 12.46 8.17 11.36
C ARG A 161 11.53 7.43 12.32
N PHE A 162 10.39 6.96 11.83
CA PHE A 162 9.44 6.17 12.62
C PHE A 162 10.02 4.82 13.01
N TYR A 163 10.78 4.18 12.12
CA TYR A 163 11.47 2.93 12.41
C TYR A 163 12.46 3.09 13.57
N ILE A 164 13.35 4.08 13.50
CA ILE A 164 14.38 4.33 14.52
C ILE A 164 13.72 4.63 15.88
N LYS A 165 12.63 5.42 15.89
CA LYS A 165 11.85 5.71 17.10
C LYS A 165 11.18 4.46 17.67
N LYS A 166 10.65 3.57 16.82
CA LYS A 166 9.89 2.38 17.22
C LYS A 166 10.78 1.19 17.60
N PHE A 167 11.93 1.05 16.96
CA PHE A 167 12.86 -0.07 17.12
C PHE A 167 14.30 0.42 17.40
N PRO A 168 14.56 1.15 18.50
CA PRO A 168 15.85 1.79 18.74
C PRO A 168 17.02 0.80 18.88
N ALA A 169 16.75 -0.47 19.17
CA ALA A 169 17.76 -1.54 19.25
C ALA A 169 18.08 -2.17 17.88
N LYS A 170 17.22 -1.97 16.87
CA LYS A 170 17.49 -2.35 15.48
C LYS A 170 18.18 -1.16 14.84
N GLY A 171 19.37 -1.36 14.26
CA GLY A 171 20.14 -0.28 13.63
C GLY A 171 19.37 0.45 12.52
N ALA A 172 20.04 1.40 11.86
CA ALA A 172 19.41 2.16 10.78
C ALA A 172 18.84 1.22 9.69
N PRO A 173 17.55 1.36 9.32
CA PRO A 173 16.96 0.51 8.30
C PRO A 173 17.50 0.87 6.92
N SER A 174 17.46 -0.09 6.00
CA SER A 174 17.66 0.16 4.57
C SER A 174 16.32 0.41 3.89
N VAL A 175 16.33 1.19 2.81
CA VAL A 175 15.19 1.46 1.94
C VAL A 175 15.45 0.90 0.54
N PRO A 176 14.42 0.45 -0.19
CA PRO A 176 14.57 0.06 -1.59
C PRO A 176 15.12 1.21 -2.44
N GLU A 177 15.96 0.92 -3.43
CA GLU A 177 16.31 1.90 -4.45
C GLU A 177 15.05 2.28 -5.22
N ASN A 178 14.70 3.57 -5.23
CA ASN A 178 13.55 4.07 -5.97
C ASN A 178 13.86 4.04 -7.47
N ALA A 179 13.68 2.90 -8.12
CA ALA A 179 13.63 2.83 -9.57
C ALA A 179 12.42 3.65 -10.05
N GLU A 180 12.67 4.68 -10.88
CA GLU A 180 11.69 5.68 -11.31
C GLU A 180 10.41 5.08 -11.92
#